data_AF-A0A519Y9N5-F1
#
_entry.id   AF-A0A519Y9N5-F1
#
_cell.length_a   1.000
_cell.length_b   1.000
_cell.length_c   1.000
_cell.angle_alpha   90.00
_cell.angle_beta   90.00
_cell.angle_gamma   90.00
#
_symmetry.space_group_name_H-M   'P 1'
#
loop_
_entity.id
_entity.type
_entity.pdbx_description
1 polymer ?
#
loop_
_entity_poly.entity_id
_entity_poly.type
_entity_poly.pdbx_seq_one_letter_code
_entity_poly.pdbx_strand_id
1 'polypeptide(L)'
;MIRITLILFTFFAYFQQKQAILTGVYKGANCPLTIELTGTKSNYSYYLKCKAKNIKGKAIVSLASDGKSYNVELKGAEMAEPSELRKSTNITFSLSKDTITIQNTGNSMNYYVQLELDGCDEKYITLVKMKK
;
A
#
# COMPACT_ATOMS: atom_id res chain seq x y z
N MET A 1 -31.35 4.75 -37.21
CA MET A 1 -31.14 4.00 -35.95
C MET A 1 -29.64 3.83 -35.68
N ILE A 2 -28.89 4.90 -35.40
CA ILE A 2 -27.44 4.83 -35.11
C ILE A 2 -27.10 6.00 -34.18
N ARG A 3 -27.61 6.00 -32.94
CA ARG A 3 -27.23 7.06 -31.96
C ARG A 3 -27.09 6.60 -30.50
N ILE A 4 -27.58 5.42 -30.13
CA ILE A 4 -27.55 4.95 -28.73
C ILE A 4 -26.34 4.06 -28.43
N THR A 5 -25.80 3.35 -29.43
CA THR A 5 -24.71 2.39 -29.24
C THR A 5 -23.35 3.04 -28.97
N LEU A 6 -23.10 4.27 -29.47
CA LEU A 6 -21.81 4.96 -29.29
C LEU A 6 -21.61 5.49 -27.85
N ILE A 7 -22.69 5.88 -27.17
CA ILE A 7 -22.62 6.52 -25.84
C ILE A 7 -22.33 5.48 -24.75
N LEU A 8 -22.86 4.25 -24.88
CA LEU A 8 -22.54 3.16 -23.95
C LEU A 8 -21.09 2.68 -24.08
N PHE A 9 -20.53 2.66 -25.29
CA PHE A 9 -19.15 2.20 -25.52
C PHE A 9 -18.11 3.17 -24.92
N THR A 10 -18.38 4.47 -24.95
CA THR A 10 -17.51 5.47 -24.30
C THR A 10 -17.53 5.40 -22.77
N PHE A 11 -18.68 5.07 -22.17
CA PHE A 11 -18.78 4.93 -20.71
C PHE A 11 -18.05 3.68 -20.20
N PHE A 12 -18.10 2.58 -20.96
CA PHE A 12 -17.44 1.33 -20.55
C PHE A 12 -15.91 1.41 -20.65
N ALA A 13 -15.38 2.18 -21.60
CA ALA A 13 -13.93 2.39 -21.74
C ALA A 13 -13.34 3.30 -20.64
N TYR A 14 -14.09 4.29 -20.15
CA TYR A 14 -13.63 5.19 -19.08
C TYR A 14 -13.43 4.46 -17.74
N PHE A 15 -14.21 3.40 -17.49
CA PHE A 15 -14.12 2.63 -16.25
C PHE A 15 -12.89 1.71 -16.18
N GLN A 16 -12.32 1.33 -17.33
CA GLN A 16 -11.21 0.37 -17.41
C GLN A 16 -9.82 1.00 -17.14
N GLN A 17 -9.65 2.31 -17.36
CA GLN A 17 -8.31 2.94 -17.32
C GLN A 17 -7.73 3.11 -15.90
N LYS A 18 -8.55 3.12 -14.84
CA LYS A 18 -8.08 3.50 -13.48
C LYS A 18 -7.40 2.35 -12.69
N GLN A 19 -7.35 1.13 -13.24
CA GLN A 19 -7.04 -0.09 -12.47
C GLN A 19 -5.63 -0.67 -12.68
N ALA A 20 -4.80 -0.11 -13.57
CA ALA A 20 -3.52 -0.72 -13.96
C ALA A 20 -2.27 -0.21 -13.22
N ILE A 21 -2.37 0.82 -12.35
CA ILE A 21 -1.20 1.60 -11.89
C ILE A 21 -0.62 1.14 -10.53
N LEU A 22 -1.38 0.35 -9.75
CA LEU A 22 -1.04 0.02 -8.35
C LEU A 22 0.07 -1.04 -8.20
N THR A 23 0.36 -1.82 -9.24
CA THR A 23 1.39 -2.85 -9.20
C THR A 23 2.80 -2.26 -9.35
N GLY A 24 3.76 -2.83 -8.64
CA GLY A 24 5.14 -2.36 -8.68
C GLY A 24 5.97 -2.81 -7.49
N VAL A 25 7.28 -2.59 -7.61
CA VAL A 25 8.24 -2.76 -6.52
C VAL A 25 8.61 -1.38 -6.00
N TYR A 26 8.41 -1.15 -4.71
CA TYR A 26 8.65 0.12 -4.03
C TYR A 26 9.77 -0.06 -3.01
N LYS A 27 10.77 0.82 -3.02
CA LYS A 27 11.94 0.75 -2.12
C LYS A 27 12.11 2.03 -1.33
N GLY A 28 12.50 1.87 -0.07
CA GLY A 28 12.94 2.97 0.77
C GLY A 28 14.36 3.40 0.39
N ALA A 29 14.61 4.71 0.35
CA ALA A 29 15.96 5.23 0.10
C ALA A 29 16.86 5.07 1.34
N ASN A 30 16.33 5.43 2.51
CA ASN A 30 17.05 5.42 3.79
C ASN A 30 16.57 4.32 4.73
N CYS A 31 15.75 3.38 4.23
CA CYS A 31 15.12 2.34 5.02
C CYS A 31 15.16 1.04 4.20
N PRO A 32 15.72 -0.08 4.74
CA PRO A 32 15.83 -1.37 4.04
C PRO A 32 14.48 -2.10 3.95
N LEU A 33 13.44 -1.38 3.54
CA LEU A 33 12.09 -1.86 3.34
C LEU A 33 11.79 -1.90 1.84
N THR A 34 11.27 -3.03 1.39
CA THR A 34 10.75 -3.20 0.04
C THR A 34 9.33 -3.74 0.11
N ILE A 35 8.42 -3.10 -0.61
CA ILE A 35 7.05 -3.59 -0.80
C ILE A 35 6.87 -3.87 -2.28
N GLU A 36 6.50 -5.09 -2.61
CA GLU A 36 6.06 -5.45 -3.93
C GLU A 36 4.55 -5.67 -3.91
N LEU A 37 3.81 -4.91 -4.72
CA LEU A 37 2.37 -5.06 -4.90
C LEU A 37 2.10 -5.70 -6.26
N THR A 38 1.31 -6.77 -6.25
CA THR A 38 0.90 -7.50 -7.46
C THR A 38 -0.60 -7.74 -7.44
N GLY A 39 -1.23 -7.80 -8.61
CA GLY A 39 -2.67 -8.12 -8.73
C GLY A 39 -3.45 -7.14 -9.59
N THR A 40 -4.77 -7.35 -9.67
CA THR A 40 -5.69 -6.49 -10.43
C THR A 40 -7.02 -6.33 -9.69
N LYS A 41 -7.67 -5.17 -9.90
CA LYS A 41 -8.99 -4.78 -9.37
C LYS A 41 -9.11 -4.83 -7.84
N SER A 42 -9.44 -6.00 -7.30
CA SER A 42 -9.73 -6.28 -5.89
C SER A 42 -8.86 -7.41 -5.32
N ASN A 43 -8.04 -8.06 -6.14
CA ASN A 43 -7.22 -9.21 -5.76
C ASN A 43 -5.75 -8.78 -5.73
N TYR A 44 -5.41 -7.89 -4.80
CA TYR A 44 -4.01 -7.55 -4.58
C TYR A 44 -3.36 -8.50 -3.60
N SER A 45 -2.12 -8.87 -3.89
CA SER A 45 -1.20 -9.52 -2.99
C SER A 45 0.02 -8.64 -2.80
N TYR A 46 0.70 -8.85 -1.69
CA TYR A 46 1.94 -8.15 -1.38
C TYR A 46 3.06 -9.13 -1.06
N TYR A 47 4.28 -8.65 -1.29
CA TYR A 47 5.48 -9.20 -0.69
C TYR A 47 6.25 -8.09 0.01
N LEU A 48 6.29 -8.18 1.34
CA LEU A 48 7.03 -7.28 2.21
C LEU A 48 8.39 -7.92 2.49
N LYS A 49 9.46 -7.22 2.11
CA LYS A 49 10.81 -7.56 2.52
C LYS A 49 11.33 -6.51 3.48
N CYS A 50 11.81 -6.97 4.61
CA CYS A 50 12.54 -6.14 5.55
C CYS A 50 13.69 -6.96 6.16
N LYS A 51 14.58 -6.29 6.90
CA LYS A 51 15.76 -6.97 7.47
C LYS A 51 15.38 -8.11 8.43
N ALA A 52 14.33 -7.92 9.23
CA ALA A 52 13.91 -8.88 10.24
C ALA A 52 13.18 -10.10 9.64
N LYS A 53 12.35 -9.91 8.61
CA LYS A 53 11.57 -11.00 8.00
C LYS A 53 11.01 -10.64 6.63
N ASN A 54 10.56 -11.67 5.92
CA ASN A 54 9.87 -11.52 4.65
C ASN A 54 8.44 -12.06 4.80
N ILE A 55 7.44 -11.25 4.49
CA ILE A 55 6.01 -11.59 4.69
C ILE A 55 5.28 -11.49 3.35
N LYS A 56 4.40 -12.45 3.06
CA LYS A 56 3.50 -12.42 1.91
C LYS A 56 2.07 -12.50 2.40
N GLY A 57 1.17 -11.83 1.69
CA GLY A 57 -0.24 -11.90 2.03
C GLY A 57 -1.13 -11.19 1.03
N LYS A 58 -2.39 -10.97 1.44
CA LYS A 58 -3.37 -10.22 0.66
C LYS A 58 -3.30 -8.74 1.03
N ALA A 59 -3.46 -7.87 0.04
CA ALA A 59 -3.58 -6.44 0.23
C ALA A 59 -5.01 -6.00 -0.11
N ILE A 60 -5.61 -5.18 0.76
CA ILE A 60 -6.87 -4.49 0.48
C ILE A 60 -6.53 -3.07 0.04
N VAL A 61 -7.09 -2.64 -1.08
CA VAL A 61 -6.85 -1.31 -1.63
C VAL A 61 -8.19 -0.59 -1.77
N SER A 62 -8.27 0.62 -1.23
CA SER A 62 -9.43 1.50 -1.35
C SER A 62 -9.00 2.90 -1.81
N LEU A 63 -9.89 3.60 -2.53
CA LEU A 63 -9.62 4.98 -2.95
C LEU A 63 -9.68 5.90 -1.73
N ALA A 64 -8.70 6.79 -1.58
CA ALA A 64 -8.71 7.80 -0.53
C ALA A 64 -9.75 8.91 -0.82
N SER A 65 -10.08 9.68 0.20
CA SER A 65 -11.07 10.78 0.11
C SER A 65 -10.68 11.88 -0.88
N ASP A 66 -9.39 12.00 -1.21
CA ASP A 66 -8.87 12.94 -2.21
C ASP A 66 -9.16 12.52 -3.67
N GLY A 67 -9.69 11.31 -3.88
CA GLY A 67 -10.00 10.74 -5.19
C GLY A 67 -8.79 10.37 -6.07
N LYS A 68 -7.57 10.58 -5.56
CA LYS A 68 -6.29 10.49 -6.29
C LYS A 68 -5.33 9.48 -5.68
N SER A 69 -5.34 9.35 -4.37
CA SER A 69 -4.49 8.43 -3.60
C SER A 69 -5.30 7.19 -3.22
N TYR A 70 -4.59 6.17 -2.74
CA TYR A 70 -5.17 4.90 -2.31
C TYR A 70 -4.73 4.58 -0.89
N ASN A 71 -5.66 4.13 -0.07
CA ASN A 71 -5.35 3.50 1.21
C ASN A 71 -5.12 2.01 0.95
N VAL A 72 -3.99 1.50 1.41
CA VAL A 72 -3.60 0.09 1.24
C VAL A 72 -3.39 -0.53 2.61
N GLU A 73 -4.03 -1.68 2.83
CA GLU A 73 -3.90 -2.46 4.06
C GLU A 73 -3.32 -3.85 3.73
N LEU A 74 -2.16 -4.17 4.30
CA LEU A 74 -1.51 -5.47 4.17
C LEU A 74 -2.02 -6.40 5.27
N LYS A 75 -2.83 -7.40 4.90
CA LYS A 75 -3.38 -8.36 5.85
C LYS A 75 -2.31 -9.33 6.34
N GLY A 76 -2.25 -9.56 7.66
CA GLY A 76 -1.34 -10.54 8.28
C GLY A 76 0.12 -10.12 8.26
N ALA A 77 0.41 -8.84 8.02
CA ALA A 77 1.74 -8.27 8.15
C ALA A 77 2.01 -7.94 9.64
N GLU A 78 1.91 -8.95 10.51
CA GLU A 78 2.15 -8.77 11.94
C GLU A 78 3.60 -8.33 12.17
N MET A 79 3.81 -7.26 12.92
CA MET A 79 5.13 -6.87 13.44
C MET A 79 5.06 -6.90 14.96
N ALA A 80 6.11 -7.45 15.59
CA ALA A 80 6.07 -7.87 16.98
C ALA A 80 6.07 -6.66 17.93
N GLU A 81 5.46 -6.84 19.10
CA GLU A 81 5.41 -5.91 20.24
C GLU A 81 6.36 -6.40 21.35
N PRO A 82 6.96 -5.53 22.17
CA PRO A 82 7.48 -5.90 23.49
C PRO A 82 6.45 -5.84 24.62
N SER A 83 5.18 -5.46 24.39
CA SER A 83 4.19 -5.39 25.48
C SER A 83 2.77 -5.72 25.03
N GLU A 84 2.03 -6.46 25.87
CA GLU A 84 0.73 -7.09 25.58
C GLU A 84 -0.45 -6.14 25.26
N LEU A 85 -0.20 -4.85 24.99
CA LEU A 85 -1.22 -3.90 24.56
C LEU A 85 -1.19 -3.71 23.04
N ARG A 86 -1.91 -4.59 22.35
CA ARG A 86 -2.49 -4.41 21.00
C ARG A 86 -1.53 -4.62 19.83
N LYS A 87 -1.35 -5.90 19.52
CA LYS A 87 -0.84 -6.42 18.25
C LYS A 87 -1.66 -5.89 17.07
N SER A 88 -1.15 -4.92 16.30
CA SER A 88 -1.72 -4.62 14.98
C SER A 88 -1.28 -5.73 14.01
N THR A 89 -2.24 -6.50 13.53
CA THR A 89 -1.96 -7.62 12.61
C THR A 89 -1.72 -7.17 11.17
N ASN A 90 -2.00 -5.90 10.87
CA ASN A 90 -1.95 -5.34 9.52
C ASN A 90 -1.11 -4.07 9.48
N ILE A 91 -0.49 -3.83 8.32
CA ILE A 91 0.22 -2.58 8.02
C ILE A 91 -0.64 -1.77 7.06
N THR A 92 -0.88 -0.50 7.37
CA THR A 92 -1.66 0.40 6.52
C THR A 92 -0.80 1.55 6.02
N PHE A 93 -0.96 1.93 4.76
CA PHE A 93 -0.24 3.05 4.16
C PHE A 93 -1.02 3.74 3.05
N SER A 94 -0.57 4.95 2.70
CA SER A 94 -1.08 5.69 1.55
C SER A 94 -0.19 5.43 0.33
N LEU A 95 -0.80 5.21 -0.82
CA LEU A 95 -0.15 5.11 -2.12
C LEU A 95 -0.67 6.22 -3.03
N SER A 96 0.20 7.15 -3.40
CA SER A 96 -0.11 8.23 -4.33
C SER A 96 0.90 8.20 -5.48
N LYS A 97 0.40 8.04 -6.71
CA LYS A 97 1.22 7.83 -7.92
C LYS A 97 2.21 6.67 -7.74
N ASP A 98 3.48 6.99 -7.57
CA ASP A 98 4.60 6.04 -7.46
C ASP A 98 5.23 6.06 -6.07
N THR A 99 4.52 6.58 -5.06
CA THR A 99 5.05 6.78 -3.72
C THR A 99 4.14 6.17 -2.66
N ILE A 100 4.72 5.30 -1.84
CA ILE A 100 4.11 4.77 -0.61
C ILE A 100 4.59 5.61 0.57
N THR A 101 3.66 6.02 1.44
CA THR A 101 3.96 6.67 2.71
C THR A 101 3.35 5.87 3.85
N ILE A 102 4.22 5.38 4.73
CA ILE A 102 3.85 4.62 5.94
C ILE A 102 4.10 5.51 7.14
N GLN A 103 3.14 5.61 8.04
CA GLN A 103 3.35 6.26 9.33
C GLN A 103 3.90 5.23 10.33
N ASN A 104 5.07 5.51 10.90
CA ASN A 104 5.86 4.58 11.69
C ASN A 104 5.96 4.94 13.19
N THR A 105 5.39 6.08 13.60
CA THR A 105 5.35 6.46 15.02
C THR A 105 3.93 6.75 15.48
N GLY A 106 3.61 6.16 16.63
CA GLY A 106 2.45 6.48 17.47
C GLY A 106 2.26 7.98 17.69
N ASN A 107 1.02 8.41 17.91
CA ASN A 107 0.75 9.60 18.72
C ASN A 107 0.04 9.16 20.01
N SER A 108 -0.17 10.07 20.96
CA SER A 108 -0.79 9.76 22.26
C SER A 108 -2.19 9.11 22.17
N MET A 109 -2.83 9.12 20.99
CA MET A 109 -4.17 8.60 20.75
C MET A 109 -4.20 7.35 19.86
N ASN A 110 -3.16 7.09 19.06
CA ASN A 110 -3.06 5.95 18.14
C ASN A 110 -1.63 5.41 18.12
N TYR A 111 -1.47 4.13 18.44
CA TYR A 111 -0.24 3.39 18.20
C TYR A 111 -0.18 3.03 16.70
N TYR A 112 0.81 3.56 15.99
CA TYR A 112 1.10 3.16 14.61
C TYR A 112 2.10 2.01 14.63
N VAL A 113 2.23 1.32 13.50
CA VAL A 113 3.13 0.17 13.40
C VAL A 113 4.54 0.65 13.74
N GLN A 114 5.05 0.26 14.91
CA GLN A 114 6.49 0.24 15.14
C GLN A 114 7.00 -0.85 14.23
N LEU A 115 7.35 -0.45 13.01
CA LEU A 115 8.08 -1.33 12.13
C LEU A 115 9.47 -1.41 12.78
N GLU A 116 9.69 -2.38 13.69
CA GLU A 116 11.02 -2.74 14.21
C GLU A 116 11.86 -3.27 13.03
N LEU A 117 12.27 -2.35 12.18
CA LEU A 117 13.06 -2.56 10.99
C LEU A 117 14.35 -1.81 11.25
N ASP A 118 15.38 -2.54 11.65
CA ASP A 118 16.74 -2.01 11.77
C ASP A 118 17.04 -1.04 10.60
N GLY A 119 17.15 0.26 10.90
CA GLY A 119 17.41 1.30 9.93
C GLY A 119 16.17 2.00 9.34
N CYS A 120 14.99 1.93 9.97
CA CYS A 120 13.78 2.66 9.57
C CYS A 120 13.17 3.44 10.75
N ASP A 121 13.91 4.41 11.28
CA ASP A 121 13.49 5.16 12.49
C ASP A 121 12.73 6.46 12.15
N GLU A 122 12.49 6.73 10.87
CA GLU A 122 11.77 7.91 10.44
C GLU A 122 10.29 7.84 10.83
N LYS A 123 9.74 8.96 11.29
CA LYS A 123 8.30 9.12 11.61
C LYS A 123 7.40 8.73 10.43
N TYR A 124 7.83 9.07 9.22
CA TYR A 124 7.16 8.70 7.98
C TYR A 124 8.16 8.00 7.07
N ILE A 125 7.92 6.74 6.77
CA ILE A 125 8.74 5.99 5.82
C ILE A 125 8.17 6.20 4.43
N THR A 126 9.03 6.63 3.51
CA THR A 126 8.67 6.83 2.11
C THR A 126 9.34 5.78 1.24
N LEU A 127 8.55 5.09 0.41
CA LEU A 127 9.04 4.15 -0.60
C LEU A 127 8.67 4.65 -1.98
N VAL A 128 9.60 4.58 -2.93
CA VAL A 128 9.38 5.03 -4.31
C VAL A 128 9.40 3.82 -5.25
N LYS A 129 8.48 3.82 -6.22
CA LYS A 129 8.38 2.79 -7.26
C LYS A 129 9.68 2.75 -8.05
N MET A 130 10.25 1.57 -8.19
CA MET A 130 11.42 1.36 -9.03
C MET A 130 11.01 1.54 -10.50
N LYS A 131 11.70 2.44 -11.19
CA LYS A 131 11.67 2.48 -12.65
C LYS A 131 12.41 1.25 -13.17
N LYS A 132 11.77 0.51 -14.08
CA LYS A 132 12.47 -0.51 -14.86
C LYS A 132 13.45 0.15 -15.82
#